data_AF-A0A897MN05-F1
#
_entry.id   AF-A0A897MN05-F1
#
_cell.length_a   1.000
_cell.length_b   1.000
_cell.length_c   1.000
_cell.angle_alpha   90.00
_cell.angle_beta   90.00
_cell.angle_gamma   90.00
#
_symmetry.space_group_name_H-M   'P 1'
#
loop_
_entity.id
_entity.type
_entity.pdbx_description
1 polymer ?
#
loop_
_entity_poly.entity_id
_entity_poly.type
_entity_poly.pdbx_seq_one_letter_code
_entity_poly.pdbx_strand_id
1 'polypeptide(L)'
;MNDDGILSSLPDAPLTTDAVDALDASNSVREATVVMVRGGGGRAGPDEDHTDDVLLATDNRIRYLSRVPEDGWSVEYSQSYGEEEYDGVFEEVLAVAQETAERKYQSQTEFEL
;
A
#
# COMPACT_ATOMS: atom_id res chain seq x y z
N MET A 1 6.81 -12.29 -12.39
CA MET A 1 7.42 -10.95 -12.49
C MET A 1 8.31 -10.75 -11.28
N ASN A 2 9.48 -10.12 -11.43
CA ASN A 2 10.37 -9.82 -10.30
C ASN A 2 9.76 -8.69 -9.45
N ASP A 3 9.69 -8.90 -8.14
CA ASP A 3 9.15 -7.96 -7.13
C ASP A 3 9.66 -6.52 -7.28
N ASP A 4 10.91 -6.36 -7.72
CA ASP A 4 11.57 -5.06 -7.97
C ASP A 4 10.89 -4.19 -9.04
N GLY A 5 10.25 -4.82 -10.03
CA GLY A 5 9.71 -4.11 -11.19
C GLY A 5 8.51 -3.23 -10.87
N ILE A 6 7.68 -3.65 -9.91
CA ILE A 6 6.52 -2.86 -9.49
C ILE A 6 6.97 -1.71 -8.60
N LEU A 7 7.83 -1.96 -7.61
CA LEU A 7 8.37 -0.92 -6.73
C LEU A 7 9.09 0.18 -7.52
N SER A 8 9.91 -0.22 -8.49
CA SER A 8 10.62 0.71 -9.39
C SER A 8 9.70 1.55 -10.28
N SER A 9 8.44 1.14 -10.44
CA SER A 9 7.45 1.85 -11.26
C SER A 9 6.59 2.80 -10.45
N LEU A 10 6.62 2.72 -9.11
CA LEU A 10 5.85 3.61 -8.24
C LEU A 10 6.54 4.99 -8.15
N PRO A 11 5.77 6.08 -8.13
CA PRO A 11 6.32 7.41 -7.93
C PRO A 11 6.91 7.53 -6.51
N ASP A 12 7.94 8.35 -6.36
CA ASP A 12 8.47 8.73 -5.04
C ASP A 12 7.59 9.81 -4.36
N ALA A 13 6.30 9.50 -4.26
CA ALA A 13 5.26 10.35 -3.70
C ALA A 13 4.10 9.47 -3.18
N PRO A 14 3.27 9.99 -2.27
CA PRO A 14 2.01 9.33 -1.93
C PRO A 14 1.16 9.10 -3.18
N LEU A 15 0.40 8.01 -3.20
CA LEU A 15 -0.51 7.71 -4.30
C LEU A 15 -1.87 8.33 -4.03
N THR A 16 -2.52 8.87 -5.05
CA THR A 16 -3.94 9.18 -5.00
C THR A 16 -4.76 7.91 -5.16
N THR A 17 -6.04 7.94 -4.78
CA THR A 17 -6.96 6.81 -5.02
C THR A 17 -7.01 6.42 -6.50
N ASP A 18 -7.08 7.39 -7.42
CA ASP A 18 -7.03 7.12 -8.88
C ASP A 18 -5.76 6.40 -9.32
N ALA A 19 -4.61 6.70 -8.68
CA ALA A 19 -3.36 6.03 -8.99
C ALA A 19 -3.36 4.57 -8.51
N VAL A 20 -4.04 4.26 -7.40
CA VAL A 20 -4.24 2.89 -6.92
C VAL A 20 -5.21 2.14 -7.82
N ASP A 21 -6.31 2.76 -8.25
CA ASP A 21 -7.24 2.17 -9.22
C ASP A 21 -6.56 1.87 -10.57
N ALA A 22 -5.60 2.71 -10.99
CA ALA A 22 -4.80 2.45 -12.18
C ALA A 22 -3.85 1.24 -12.01
N LEU A 23 -3.36 0.97 -10.79
CA LEU A 23 -2.60 -0.24 -10.50
C LEU A 23 -3.49 -1.48 -10.55
N ASP A 24 -4.71 -1.39 -10.00
CA ASP A 24 -5.72 -2.45 -10.04
C ASP A 24 -6.05 -2.88 -11.48
N ALA A 25 -6.12 -1.92 -12.41
CA ALA A 25 -6.38 -2.16 -13.83
C ALA A 25 -5.19 -2.80 -14.60
N SER A 26 -4.05 -3.03 -13.95
CA SER A 26 -2.86 -3.61 -14.60
C SER A 26 -2.99 -5.13 -14.78
N ASN A 27 -2.61 -5.65 -15.95
CA ASN A 27 -2.72 -7.09 -16.29
C ASN A 27 -1.98 -8.05 -15.35
N SER A 28 -1.10 -7.57 -14.48
CA SER A 28 -0.32 -8.40 -13.55
C SER A 28 -0.70 -8.17 -12.09
N VAL A 29 -1.74 -7.38 -11.87
CA VAL A 29 -2.34 -7.10 -10.57
C VAL A 29 -3.73 -7.74 -10.59
N ARG A 30 -4.01 -8.52 -9.56
CA ARG A 30 -5.32 -9.09 -9.32
C ARG A 30 -6.20 -8.10 -8.57
N GLU A 31 -5.61 -7.42 -7.59
CA GLU A 31 -6.29 -6.42 -6.78
C GLU A 31 -5.27 -5.41 -6.23
N ALA A 32 -5.58 -4.12 -6.25
CA ALA A 32 -4.85 -3.09 -5.53
C ALA A 32 -5.81 -2.33 -4.60
N THR A 33 -5.50 -2.31 -3.30
CA THR A 33 -6.39 -1.77 -2.28
C THR A 33 -5.65 -0.77 -1.39
N VAL A 34 -6.28 0.38 -1.16
CA VAL A 34 -5.77 1.36 -0.18
C VAL A 34 -5.92 0.80 1.22
N VAL A 35 -4.82 0.76 1.99
CA VAL A 35 -4.85 0.28 3.38
C VAL A 35 -5.34 1.38 4.30
N MET A 36 -4.86 2.61 4.11
CA MET A 36 -5.28 3.78 4.88
C MET A 36 -5.20 5.05 4.03
N VAL A 37 -6.25 5.87 4.10
CA VAL A 37 -6.33 7.17 3.39
C VAL A 37 -5.92 8.30 4.34
N ARG A 38 -5.11 9.22 3.84
CA ARG A 38 -4.84 10.54 4.40
C ARG A 38 -5.63 11.58 3.62
N GLY A 39 -6.61 12.18 4.27
CA GLY A 39 -7.35 13.32 3.71
C GLY A 39 -6.54 14.62 3.75
N GLY A 40 -6.87 15.56 2.86
CA GLY A 40 -6.17 16.82 2.59
C GLY A 40 -6.14 17.88 3.71
N GLY A 41 -5.75 17.50 4.93
CA GLY A 41 -5.53 18.41 6.07
C GLY A 41 -4.09 18.52 6.55
N GLY A 42 -3.12 17.90 5.86
CA GLY A 42 -1.71 17.83 6.24
C GLY A 42 -0.76 18.22 5.11
N ARG A 43 0.48 18.59 5.46
CA ARG A 43 1.52 19.34 4.70
C ARG A 43 1.87 18.92 3.25
N ALA A 44 1.23 17.95 2.63
CA ALA A 44 1.57 17.44 1.30
C ALA A 44 0.38 17.51 0.32
N GLY A 45 0.31 18.60 -0.47
CA GLY A 45 -0.52 18.66 -1.69
C GLY A 45 -1.96 19.19 -1.52
N PRO A 46 -2.65 19.47 -2.65
CA PRO A 46 -4.04 19.95 -2.65
C PRO A 46 -4.96 18.94 -1.95
N ASP A 47 -6.18 19.36 -1.58
CA ASP A 47 -7.29 18.68 -0.86
C ASP A 47 -7.68 17.23 -1.29
N GLU A 48 -6.82 16.47 -1.97
CA GLU A 48 -7.07 15.13 -2.50
C GLU A 48 -6.62 14.05 -1.51
N ASP A 49 -7.46 13.02 -1.40
CA ASP A 49 -7.18 11.81 -0.63
C ASP A 49 -5.97 11.08 -1.22
N HIS A 50 -4.98 10.83 -0.36
CA HIS A 50 -3.76 10.13 -0.73
C HIS A 50 -3.45 9.00 0.24
N THR A 51 -2.54 8.11 -0.15
CA THR A 51 -2.08 7.01 0.69
C THR A 51 -0.59 6.79 0.57
N ASP A 52 0.03 6.48 1.71
CA ASP A 52 1.39 5.95 1.80
C ASP A 52 1.36 4.42 2.00
N ASP A 53 0.20 3.75 1.89
CA ASP A 53 0.01 2.34 2.27
C ASP A 53 -0.96 1.62 1.32
N VAL A 54 -0.44 0.67 0.55
CA VAL A 54 -1.19 -0.06 -0.49
C VAL A 54 -1.01 -1.56 -0.32
N LEU A 55 -2.11 -2.30 -0.44
CA LEU A 55 -2.11 -3.74 -0.61
C LEU A 55 -2.11 -4.07 -2.09
N LEU A 56 -1.23 -4.98 -2.51
CA LEU A 56 -1.13 -5.41 -3.90
C LEU A 56 -1.19 -6.93 -3.98
N ALA A 57 -2.28 -7.44 -4.54
CA ALA A 57 -2.42 -8.83 -4.91
C ALA A 57 -1.99 -9.05 -6.36
N THR A 58 -1.20 -10.10 -6.55
CA THR A 58 -0.80 -10.69 -7.84
C THR A 58 -1.16 -12.17 -7.80
N ASP A 59 -1.19 -12.87 -8.92
CA ASP A 59 -1.77 -14.24 -9.05
C ASP A 59 -1.54 -15.22 -7.89
N ASN A 60 -0.38 -15.17 -7.22
CA ASN A 60 0.00 -16.10 -6.14
C ASN A 60 0.56 -15.42 -4.89
N ARG A 61 0.44 -14.09 -4.78
CA ARG A 61 1.05 -13.34 -3.68
C ARG A 61 0.36 -12.01 -3.42
N ILE A 62 0.21 -11.71 -2.14
CA ILE A 62 -0.27 -10.42 -1.64
C ILE A 62 0.88 -9.73 -0.92
N ARG A 63 1.06 -8.45 -1.22
CA ARG A 63 2.11 -7.61 -0.64
C ARG A 63 1.49 -6.38 -0.01
N TYR A 64 1.97 -6.02 1.15
CA TYR A 64 1.74 -4.72 1.75
C TYR A 64 2.93 -3.81 1.44
N LEU A 65 2.65 -2.75 0.69
CA LEU A 65 3.60 -1.72 0.29
C LEU A 65 3.39 -0.51 1.17
N SER A 66 4.46 -0.03 1.81
CA SER A 66 4.45 1.21 2.59
C SER A 66 5.48 2.16 2.02
N ARG A 67 5.12 3.44 1.94
CA ARG A 67 6.03 4.51 1.62
C ARG A 67 6.63 5.09 2.90
N VAL A 68 7.94 5.26 2.88
CA VAL A 68 8.68 6.05 3.87
C VAL A 68 9.13 7.34 3.15
N PRO A 69 8.85 8.54 3.70
CA PRO A 69 9.34 9.78 3.13
C PRO A 69 10.87 9.72 2.94
N GLU A 70 11.37 10.14 1.78
CA GLU A 70 12.80 10.16 1.40
C GLU A 70 13.46 8.79 1.15
N ASP A 71 12.91 7.69 1.67
CA ASP A 71 13.39 6.32 1.43
C ASP A 71 12.58 5.58 0.33
N GLY A 72 11.41 6.09 -0.05
CA GLY A 72 10.57 5.54 -1.12
C GLY A 72 9.65 4.41 -0.67
N TRP A 73 9.26 3.55 -1.62
CA TRP A 73 8.34 2.43 -1.37
C TRP A 73 9.09 1.14 -0.99
N SER A 74 8.66 0.49 0.08
CA SER A 74 9.15 -0.80 0.55
C SER A 74 8.03 -1.83 0.65
N VAL A 75 8.39 -3.12 0.63
CA VAL A 75 7.50 -4.22 0.98
C VAL A 75 7.66 -4.50 2.47
N GLU A 76 6.64 -4.16 3.26
CA GLU A 76 6.66 -4.37 4.71
C GLU A 76 6.19 -5.78 5.08
N TYR A 77 5.25 -6.32 4.31
CA TYR A 77 4.75 -7.68 4.50
C TYR A 77 4.42 -8.32 3.15
N SER A 78 4.64 -9.63 3.05
CA SER A 78 4.36 -10.38 1.83
C SER A 78 3.99 -11.82 2.17
N GLN A 79 2.88 -12.30 1.62
CA GLN A 79 2.42 -13.67 1.79
C GLN A 79 2.04 -14.28 0.45
N SER A 80 2.50 -15.51 0.21
CA SER A 80 2.10 -16.28 -0.98
C SER A 80 0.86 -17.12 -0.66
N TYR A 81 0.03 -17.37 -1.67
CA TYR A 81 -1.21 -18.12 -1.51
C TYR A 81 -1.43 -19.10 -2.67
N GLY A 82 -2.14 -20.21 -2.42
CA GLY A 82 -2.72 -21.05 -3.47
C GLY A 82 -4.07 -20.51 -3.96
N GLU A 83 -4.52 -20.94 -5.15
CA GLU A 83 -5.74 -20.38 -5.79
C GLU A 83 -7.00 -20.41 -4.90
N GLU A 84 -7.13 -21.39 -4.00
CA GLU A 84 -8.28 -21.55 -3.09
C GLU A 84 -8.16 -20.77 -1.77
N GLU A 85 -6.99 -20.16 -1.50
CA GLU A 85 -6.68 -19.51 -0.22
C GLU A 85 -6.69 -17.99 -0.30
N TYR A 86 -6.97 -17.43 -1.49
CA TYR A 86 -6.86 -15.99 -1.76
C TYR A 86 -7.54 -15.13 -0.71
N ASP A 87 -8.84 -15.35 -0.46
CA ASP A 87 -9.64 -14.48 0.40
C ASP A 87 -9.10 -14.47 1.84
N GLY A 88 -8.77 -15.65 2.39
CA GLY A 88 -8.23 -15.75 3.75
C GLY A 88 -6.86 -15.10 3.90
N VAL A 89 -5.99 -15.29 2.91
CA VAL A 89 -4.65 -14.65 2.89
C VAL A 89 -4.78 -13.14 2.69
N PHE A 90 -5.74 -12.68 1.88
CA PHE A 90 -6.00 -11.26 1.67
C PHE A 90 -6.47 -10.58 2.97
N GLU A 91 -7.45 -11.15 3.65
CA GLU A 91 -7.95 -10.63 4.92
C GLU A 91 -6.86 -10.59 6.00
N GLU A 92 -6.02 -11.62 6.08
CA GLU A 92 -4.89 -11.66 7.03
C GLU A 92 -3.86 -10.56 6.73
N VAL A 93 -3.44 -10.43 5.46
CA VAL A 93 -2.46 -9.42 5.04
C VAL A 93 -3.03 -8.02 5.22
N LEU A 94 -4.33 -7.81 4.95
CA LEU A 94 -5.00 -6.53 5.18
C LEU A 94 -5.02 -6.16 6.67
N ALA A 95 -5.33 -7.11 7.55
CA ALA A 95 -5.32 -6.85 8.99
C ALA A 95 -3.92 -6.46 9.49
N VAL A 96 -2.87 -7.17 9.04
CA VAL A 96 -1.47 -6.84 9.37
C VAL A 96 -1.08 -5.45 8.82
N ALA A 97 -1.47 -5.14 7.58
CA ALA A 97 -1.19 -3.87 6.94
C ALA A 97 -1.84 -2.71 7.70
N GLN A 98 -3.13 -2.82 8.05
CA GLN A 98 -3.86 -1.80 8.81
C GLN A 98 -3.23 -1.55 10.18
N GLU A 99 -2.89 -2.61 10.91
CA GLU A 99 -2.24 -2.50 12.21
C GLU A 99 -0.86 -1.83 12.11
N THR A 100 -0.10 -2.17 11.07
CA THR A 100 1.23 -1.60 10.84
C THR A 100 1.14 -0.12 10.45
N ALA A 101 0.23 0.22 9.54
CA ALA A 101 -0.03 1.60 9.13
C ALA A 101 -0.49 2.45 10.32
N GLU A 102 -1.42 1.95 11.15
CA GLU A 102 -1.89 2.67 12.34
C GLU A 102 -0.74 3.00 13.31
N ARG A 103 0.13 2.03 13.63
CA ARG A 103 1.31 2.28 14.48
C ARG A 103 2.27 3.28 13.87
N LYS A 104 2.51 3.20 12.55
CA LYS A 104 3.35 4.15 11.80
C LYS A 104 2.81 5.57 11.97
N TYR A 105 1.51 5.76 11.81
CA TYR A 105 0.87 7.07 11.90
C TYR A 105 0.74 7.63 13.30
N GLN A 106 0.46 6.78 14.30
CA GLN A 106 0.51 7.18 15.71
C GLN A 106 1.90 7.70 16.07
N SER A 107 2.95 6.95 15.71
CA SER A 107 4.34 7.34 15.95
C SER A 107 4.65 8.70 15.31
N GLN A 108 4.26 8.91 14.05
CA GLN A 108 4.48 10.20 13.36
C GLN A 108 3.77 11.37 14.04
N THR A 109 2.53 11.17 14.50
CA THR A 109 1.75 12.21 15.19
C THR A 109 2.37 12.55 16.55
N GLU A 110 2.94 11.57 17.26
CA GLU A 110 3.62 11.79 18.54
C GLU A 110 4.94 12.55 18.41
N PHE A 111 5.64 12.46 17.27
CA PHE A 111 6.86 13.23 17.01
C PHE A 111 6.58 14.66 16.51
N GLU A 112 5.35 14.97 16.10
CA GLU A 112 4.96 16.30 15.61
C GLU A 112 4.32 17.22 16.69
N LEU A 113 4.23 16.77 17.95
CA LEU A 113 3.74 17.52 19.13
C LEU A 113 4.88 18.02 20.04
#